data_AF-A0A1H6XU99-F1
#
_entry.id   AF-A0A1H6XU99-F1
#
_cell.length_a   1.000
_cell.length_b   1.000
_cell.length_c   1.000
_cell.angle_alpha   90.00
_cell.angle_beta   90.00
_cell.angle_gamma   90.00
#
_symmetry.space_group_name_H-M   'P 1'
#
loop_
_entity.id
_entity.type
_entity.pdbx_description
1 polymer ?
#
loop_
_entity_poly.entity_id
_entity_poly.type
_entity_poly.pdbx_seq_one_letter_code
_entity_poly.pdbx_strand_id
1 'polypeptide(L)'
;MNDQQDVIAFLSRAASYGAPDGEVERIETHGSQVFLHGERAYKLKRAVAYAALDYRRLDSRERACRAELRLNRRTAPDLYLEVRSITREADGALRFDGAGPVLDWVVVMRRFPQAALFENLAVAGRLTPALVERLGAEVARFHAGAEITPQFGGPQALRLVIEENHRELCRYPELLDPGAVDALHRASLAALDAQAAELEQRRRAGRVRRCHGDLRLANVCLLDGRPTPFDGIEFSDRLSCIDVLHDLAFLLLDLQHHGLDALATRLLQSYLAHAGEPEDCRPLPLFLSLRAATRSFTLACSTGRQRDPAQSADKARQARALLARAAAGLRGGGLP
;
A
#
# COMPACT_ATOMS: atom_id res chain seq x y z
N MET A 1 -3.15 1.02 29.34
CA MET A 1 -2.93 2.41 29.78
C MET A 1 -2.05 3.09 28.75
N ASN A 2 -2.61 4.05 28.01
CA ASN A 2 -1.99 5.23 27.38
C ASN A 2 -0.50 5.26 26.93
N ASP A 3 0.06 4.17 26.37
CA ASP A 3 1.51 3.93 26.47
C ASP A 3 2.43 4.54 25.39
N GLN A 4 1.91 5.43 24.53
CA GLN A 4 2.75 6.13 23.53
C GLN A 4 2.73 7.65 23.70
N GLN A 5 2.04 8.20 24.71
CA GLN A 5 1.88 9.65 24.84
C GLN A 5 3.20 10.39 25.01
N ASP A 6 4.08 9.90 25.88
CA ASP A 6 5.38 10.54 26.12
C ASP A 6 6.26 10.47 24.86
N VAL A 7 6.20 9.35 24.13
CA VAL A 7 6.89 9.16 22.86
C VAL A 7 6.37 10.11 21.79
N ILE A 8 5.04 10.24 21.66
CA ILE A 8 4.41 11.18 20.73
C ILE A 8 4.76 12.62 21.10
N ALA A 9 4.73 12.97 22.39
CA ALA A 9 5.08 14.30 22.87
C ALA A 9 6.56 14.61 22.63
N PHE A 10 7.45 13.63 22.82
CA PHE A 10 8.86 13.74 22.45
C PHE A 10 9.02 13.98 20.94
N LEU A 11 8.41 13.16 20.09
CA LEU A 11 8.51 13.31 18.64
C LEU A 11 7.86 14.59 18.10
N SER A 12 6.93 15.19 18.84
CA SER A 12 6.26 16.43 18.44
C SER A 12 7.08 17.70 18.74
N ARG A 13 8.21 17.60 19.46
CA ARG A 13 9.05 18.75 19.82
C ARG A 13 10.28 18.83 18.93
N ALA A 14 10.54 20.01 18.37
CA ALA A 14 11.71 20.25 17.51
C ALA A 14 13.05 20.04 18.24
N ALA A 15 13.11 20.40 19.53
CA ALA A 15 14.27 20.18 20.40
C ALA A 15 14.71 18.71 20.48
N SER A 16 13.79 17.75 20.29
CA SER A 16 14.10 16.31 20.27
C SER A 16 15.00 15.91 19.10
N TYR A 17 15.08 16.75 18.07
CA TYR A 17 15.89 16.55 16.88
C TYR A 17 17.16 17.40 16.87
N GLY A 18 17.46 18.13 17.95
CA GLY A 18 18.64 19.01 18.05
C GLY A 18 18.51 20.36 17.35
N ALA A 19 17.31 20.72 16.87
CA ALA A 19 17.02 22.01 16.23
C ALA A 19 15.77 22.65 16.88
N PRO A 20 15.92 23.38 18.00
CA PRO A 20 14.80 23.79 18.86
C PRO A 20 13.80 24.76 18.20
N ASP A 21 14.24 25.52 17.19
CA ASP A 21 13.41 26.53 16.52
C ASP A 21 12.67 25.99 15.26
N GLY A 22 12.84 24.71 14.94
CA GLY A 22 12.17 24.12 13.77
C GLY A 22 10.71 23.78 14.03
N GLU A 23 9.95 23.56 12.96
CA GLU A 23 8.59 23.02 13.06
C GLU A 23 8.61 21.49 12.94
N VAL A 24 7.61 20.86 13.56
CA VAL A 24 7.33 19.44 13.40
C VAL A 24 5.92 19.28 12.83
N GLU A 25 5.83 18.89 11.57
CA GLU A 25 4.55 18.55 10.95
C GLU A 25 4.19 17.10 11.28
N ARG A 26 2.92 16.83 11.60
CA ARG A 26 2.44 15.49 11.94
C ARG A 26 1.42 15.01 10.92
N ILE A 27 1.68 13.84 10.36
CA ILE A 27 0.76 13.12 9.48
C ILE A 27 0.30 11.85 10.18
N GLU A 28 -1.01 11.63 10.22
CA GLU A 28 -1.59 10.43 10.83
C GLU A 28 -2.11 9.47 9.76
N THR A 29 -1.78 8.20 9.92
CA THR A 29 -2.37 7.11 9.14
C THR A 29 -3.11 6.14 10.05
N HIS A 30 -3.73 5.11 9.48
CA HIS A 30 -4.47 4.13 10.28
C HIS A 30 -3.56 3.41 11.28
N GLY A 31 -2.37 2.98 10.85
CA GLY A 31 -1.43 2.19 11.66
C GLY A 31 -0.16 2.93 12.09
N SER A 32 0.04 4.20 11.70
CA SER A 32 1.28 4.92 12.01
C SER A 32 1.04 6.42 12.22
N GLN A 33 2.03 7.07 12.84
CA GLN A 33 2.15 8.52 12.94
C GLN A 33 3.50 8.92 12.37
N VAL A 34 3.53 9.88 11.47
CA VAL A 34 4.75 10.36 10.82
C VAL A 34 5.01 11.79 11.29
N PHE A 35 6.21 12.02 11.84
CA PHE A 35 6.67 13.32 12.28
C PHE A 35 7.72 13.82 11.30
N LEU A 36 7.49 14.99 10.69
CA LEU A 36 8.37 15.58 9.68
C LEU A 36 9.13 16.73 10.29
N HIS A 37 10.46 16.68 10.21
CA HIS A 37 11.33 17.73 10.73
C HIS A 37 12.58 17.87 9.87
N GLY A 38 12.86 19.09 9.41
CA GLY A 38 13.91 19.35 8.42
C GLY A 38 13.73 18.45 7.18
N GLU A 39 14.81 17.74 6.82
CA GLU A 39 14.88 16.82 5.69
C GLU A 39 14.48 15.37 6.04
N ARG A 40 13.95 15.11 7.24
CA ARG A 40 13.64 13.76 7.72
C ARG A 40 12.18 13.58 8.10
N ALA A 41 11.74 12.33 8.00
CA ALA A 41 10.46 11.83 8.47
C ALA A 41 10.69 10.68 9.46
N TYR A 42 9.96 10.67 10.57
CA TYR A 42 10.06 9.67 11.63
C TYR A 42 8.72 8.97 11.76
N LYS A 43 8.64 7.71 11.33
CA LYS A 43 7.40 6.92 11.32
C LYS A 43 7.33 6.04 12.57
N LEU A 44 6.41 6.38 13.47
CA LEU A 44 6.06 5.63 14.67
C LEU A 44 4.88 4.70 14.37
N LYS A 45 5.01 3.41 14.68
CA LYS A 45 3.88 2.46 14.62
C LYS A 45 2.92 2.71 15.77
N ARG A 46 1.62 2.80 15.51
CA ARG A 46 0.62 2.98 16.59
C ARG A 46 0.48 1.67 17.37
N ALA A 47 0.31 1.75 18.68
CA ALA A 47 0.04 0.61 19.55
C ALA A 47 -1.41 0.11 19.38
N VAL A 48 -1.72 -0.45 18.20
CA VAL A 48 -3.05 -0.90 17.79
C VAL A 48 -3.02 -2.34 17.29
N ALA A 49 -4.18 -2.99 17.24
CA ALA A 49 -4.36 -4.27 16.59
C ALA A 49 -5.57 -4.24 15.65
N TYR A 50 -5.40 -4.81 14.46
CA TYR A 50 -6.40 -5.01 13.41
C TYR A 50 -6.35 -6.47 12.94
N ALA A 51 -7.25 -6.85 12.02
CA ALA A 51 -7.37 -8.23 11.56
C ALA A 51 -6.06 -8.86 11.02
N ALA A 52 -5.19 -8.07 10.41
CA ALA A 52 -3.91 -8.51 9.84
C ALA A 52 -2.67 -7.92 10.55
N LEU A 53 -2.86 -7.20 11.67
CA LEU A 53 -1.82 -6.36 12.28
C LEU A 53 -1.91 -6.40 13.80
N ASP A 54 -0.83 -6.67 14.52
CA ASP A 54 -0.79 -6.49 15.98
C ASP A 54 0.50 -5.80 16.44
N TYR A 55 0.36 -4.52 16.77
CA TYR A 55 1.42 -3.63 17.23
C TYR A 55 1.27 -3.24 18.71
N ARG A 56 0.44 -3.95 19.48
CA ARG A 56 0.24 -3.64 20.90
C ARG A 56 1.51 -3.79 21.72
N ARG A 57 2.34 -4.80 21.40
CA ARG A 57 3.60 -5.10 22.10
C ARG A 57 4.77 -4.32 21.50
N LEU A 58 5.70 -3.86 22.36
CA LEU A 58 6.93 -3.18 21.95
C LEU A 58 7.75 -4.02 20.95
N ASP A 59 8.02 -5.30 21.27
CA ASP A 59 8.79 -6.18 20.37
C ASP A 59 8.13 -6.35 18.99
N SER A 60 6.79 -6.30 18.92
CA SER A 60 6.07 -6.35 17.65
C SER A 60 6.31 -5.08 16.83
N ARG A 61 6.37 -3.91 17.47
CA ARG A 61 6.70 -2.64 16.81
C ARG A 61 8.15 -2.59 16.36
N GLU A 62 9.08 -3.11 17.16
CA GLU A 62 10.48 -3.25 16.74
C GLU A 62 10.61 -4.10 15.47
N ARG A 63 10.05 -5.32 15.50
CA ARG A 63 10.09 -6.24 14.35
C ARG A 63 9.47 -5.61 13.11
N ALA A 64 8.36 -4.89 13.28
CA ALA A 64 7.71 -4.16 12.19
C ALA A 64 8.60 -3.06 11.61
N CYS A 65 9.22 -2.22 12.44
CA CYS A 65 10.12 -1.16 11.96
C CYS A 65 11.31 -1.74 11.19
N ARG A 66 11.91 -2.83 11.69
CA ARG A 66 13.02 -3.51 11.01
C ARG A 66 12.58 -4.19 9.71
N ALA A 67 11.40 -4.79 9.69
CA ALA A 67 10.82 -5.39 8.49
C ALA A 67 10.49 -4.33 7.43
N GLU A 68 9.91 -3.20 7.83
CA GLU A 68 9.62 -2.08 6.95
C GLU A 68 10.89 -1.53 6.30
N LEU A 69 11.93 -1.27 7.11
CA LEU A 69 13.23 -0.81 6.60
C LEU A 69 13.80 -1.80 5.58
N ARG A 70 13.87 -3.10 5.93
CA ARG A 70 14.43 -4.13 5.06
C ARG A 70 13.64 -4.26 3.75
N LEU A 71 12.32 -4.32 3.84
CA LEU A 71 11.47 -4.59 2.67
C LEU A 71 11.36 -3.39 1.75
N ASN A 72 11.28 -2.18 2.27
CA ASN A 72 11.11 -0.99 1.43
C ASN A 72 12.43 -0.48 0.83
N ARG A 73 13.59 -0.81 1.40
CA ARG A 73 14.88 -0.55 0.76
C ARG A 73 15.08 -1.26 -0.59
N ARG A 74 14.27 -2.28 -0.90
CA ARG A 74 14.31 -2.97 -2.20
C ARG A 74 13.89 -2.05 -3.36
N THR A 75 13.00 -1.09 -3.09
CA THR A 75 12.50 -0.12 -4.08
C THR A 75 12.92 1.31 -3.77
N ALA A 76 13.17 1.64 -2.50
CA ALA A 76 13.45 2.99 -2.03
C ALA A 76 14.64 3.03 -1.04
N PRO A 77 15.85 2.57 -1.44
CA PRO A 77 17.00 2.48 -0.54
C PRO A 77 17.41 3.82 0.04
N ASP A 78 17.34 4.89 -0.76
CA ASP A 78 17.70 6.24 -0.34
C ASP A 78 16.62 6.88 0.53
N LEU A 79 15.36 6.45 0.41
CA LEU A 79 14.26 6.95 1.22
C LEU A 79 14.31 6.42 2.65
N TYR A 80 14.66 5.15 2.83
CA TYR A 80 14.61 4.44 4.11
C TYR A 80 15.99 4.38 4.78
N LEU A 81 16.21 5.27 5.76
CA LEU A 81 17.54 5.58 6.30
C LEU A 81 17.98 4.66 7.43
N GLU A 82 17.13 4.42 8.43
CA GLU A 82 17.48 3.61 9.61
C GLU A 82 16.26 3.33 10.49
N VAL A 83 16.44 2.50 11.51
CA VAL A 83 15.50 2.35 12.62
C VAL A 83 16.17 2.91 13.87
N ARG A 84 15.50 3.81 14.58
CA ARG A 84 15.99 4.38 15.84
C ARG A 84 15.10 3.98 17.00
N SER A 85 15.70 3.79 18.16
CA SER A 85 15.01 3.56 19.44
C SER A 85 14.74 4.88 20.15
N ILE A 86 13.67 4.92 20.94
CA ILE A 86 13.36 6.02 21.83
C ILE A 86 13.45 5.47 23.25
N THR A 87 14.39 5.99 24.03
CA THR A 87 14.72 5.51 25.38
C THR A 87 14.30 6.53 26.43
N ARG A 88 14.10 6.06 27.66
CA ARG A 88 13.96 6.92 28.85
C ARG A 88 15.22 6.87 29.68
N GLU A 89 15.95 7.96 29.75
CA GLU A 89 17.17 8.06 30.54
C GLU A 89 16.89 8.11 32.05
N ALA A 90 17.95 7.97 32.85
CA ALA A 90 17.86 8.00 34.32
C ALA A 90 17.35 9.34 34.88
N ASP A 91 17.53 10.45 34.15
CA ASP A 91 16.98 11.78 34.46
C ASP A 91 15.50 11.92 34.06
N GLY A 92 14.88 10.86 33.53
CA GLY A 92 13.50 10.83 33.05
C GLY A 92 13.29 11.39 31.65
N ALA A 93 14.32 12.02 31.04
CA ALA A 93 14.24 12.59 29.71
C ALA A 93 14.20 11.49 28.63
N LEU A 94 13.53 11.79 27.52
CA LEU A 94 13.51 10.91 26.36
C LEU A 94 14.65 11.29 25.41
N ARG A 95 15.32 10.27 24.86
CA ARG A 95 16.39 10.45 23.86
C ARG A 95 16.23 9.43 22.76
N PHE A 96 16.75 9.75 21.58
CA PHE A 96 16.96 8.75 20.56
C PHE A 96 18.23 7.96 20.87
N ASP A 97 18.14 6.63 20.84
CA ASP A 97 19.26 5.70 21.02
C ASP A 97 20.12 5.97 22.27
N GLY A 98 19.47 6.34 23.37
CA GLY A 98 20.15 6.50 24.65
C GLY A 98 20.41 5.16 25.35
N ALA A 99 20.84 5.23 26.61
CA ALA A 99 21.25 4.05 27.38
C ALA A 99 20.12 3.46 28.23
N GLY A 100 19.02 4.20 28.38
CA GLY A 100 17.86 3.79 29.19
C GLY A 100 16.97 2.73 28.54
N PRO A 101 15.92 2.25 29.25
CA PRO A 101 14.94 1.35 28.68
C PRO A 101 14.25 1.93 27.45
N VAL A 102 14.11 1.09 26.40
CA VAL A 102 13.40 1.43 25.17
C VAL A 102 11.91 1.53 25.42
N LEU A 103 11.31 2.63 25.00
CA LEU A 103 9.87 2.88 25.03
C LEU A 103 9.21 2.58 23.68
N ASP A 104 9.87 2.93 22.58
CA ASP A 104 9.37 2.64 21.23
C ASP A 104 10.46 2.72 20.15
N TRP A 105 10.05 2.44 18.92
CA TRP A 105 10.89 2.46 17.73
C TRP A 105 10.29 3.32 16.63
N VAL A 106 11.15 3.96 15.84
CA VAL A 106 10.74 4.71 14.65
C VAL A 106 11.56 4.28 13.44
N VAL A 107 10.92 4.25 12.28
CA VAL A 107 11.62 4.19 10.99
C VAL A 107 11.95 5.63 10.57
N VAL A 108 13.23 5.91 10.34
CA VAL A 108 13.71 7.20 9.87
C VAL A 108 13.81 7.17 8.35
N MET A 109 13.24 8.18 7.71
CA MET A 109 13.16 8.30 6.26
C MET A 109 13.62 9.69 5.81
N ARG A 110 14.05 9.84 4.56
CA ARG A 110 14.13 11.15 3.91
C ARG A 110 12.72 11.72 3.77
N ARG A 111 12.55 13.00 4.07
CA ARG A 111 11.32 13.73 3.77
C ARG A 111 11.30 14.05 2.28
N PHE A 112 10.11 13.94 1.68
CA PHE A 112 9.83 14.44 0.34
C PHE A 112 8.53 15.27 0.38
N PRO A 113 8.36 16.26 -0.53
CA PRO A 113 7.17 17.09 -0.53
C PRO A 113 5.94 16.26 -0.91
N GLN A 114 4.80 16.50 -0.25
CA GLN A 114 3.55 15.78 -0.57
C GLN A 114 3.15 15.94 -2.05
N ALA A 115 3.45 17.08 -2.67
CA ALA A 115 3.23 17.32 -4.10
C ALA A 115 4.02 16.38 -5.04
N ALA A 116 5.02 15.66 -4.52
CA ALA A 116 5.77 14.64 -5.26
C ALA A 116 5.14 13.24 -5.20
N LEU A 117 4.08 13.02 -4.42
CA LEU A 117 3.29 11.78 -4.49
C LEU A 117 2.65 11.64 -5.86
N PHE A 118 2.69 10.45 -6.43
CA PHE A 118 2.11 10.18 -7.74
C PHE A 118 0.59 10.41 -7.75
N GLU A 119 -0.10 10.14 -6.64
CA GLU A 119 -1.53 10.46 -6.49
C GLU A 119 -1.77 11.98 -6.64
N ASN A 120 -0.93 12.80 -5.99
CA ASN A 120 -1.04 14.26 -6.08
C ASN A 120 -0.62 14.79 -7.47
N LEU A 121 0.37 14.17 -8.11
CA LEU A 121 0.74 14.48 -9.50
C LEU A 121 -0.39 14.14 -10.48
N ALA A 122 -1.09 13.01 -10.27
CA ALA A 122 -2.23 12.61 -11.07
C ALA A 122 -3.39 13.62 -10.96
N VAL A 123 -3.77 13.97 -9.72
CA VAL A 123 -4.82 14.97 -9.45
C VAL A 123 -4.46 16.34 -10.04
N ALA A 124 -3.18 16.75 -9.98
CA ALA A 124 -2.71 18.01 -10.52
C ALA A 124 -2.49 18.01 -12.05
N GLY A 125 -2.73 16.89 -12.75
CA GLY A 125 -2.45 16.77 -14.19
C GLY A 125 -0.97 16.83 -14.56
N ARG A 126 -0.08 16.53 -13.60
CA ARG A 126 1.39 16.59 -13.73
C ARG A 126 2.05 15.22 -13.90
N LEU A 127 1.28 14.14 -13.83
CA LEU A 127 1.79 12.80 -14.08
C LEU A 127 1.96 12.57 -15.60
N THR A 128 3.20 12.43 -16.06
CA THR A 128 3.52 12.38 -17.50
C THR A 128 3.73 10.95 -18.01
N PRO A 129 3.59 10.72 -19.34
CA PRO A 129 3.96 9.45 -19.98
C PRO A 129 5.36 8.94 -19.60
N ALA A 130 6.37 9.82 -19.62
CA ALA A 130 7.74 9.44 -19.28
C ALA A 130 7.89 8.99 -17.82
N LEU A 131 7.12 9.58 -16.88
CA LEU A 131 7.14 9.15 -15.47
C LEU A 131 6.50 7.76 -15.30
N VAL A 132 5.38 7.49 -15.96
CA VAL A 132 4.71 6.18 -15.85
C VAL A 132 5.45 5.07 -16.59
N GLU A 133 6.11 5.39 -17.71
CA GLU A 133 6.99 4.46 -18.41
C GLU A 133 8.18 4.07 -17.54
N ARG A 134 8.83 5.03 -16.89
CA ARG A 134 9.89 4.76 -15.90
C ARG A 134 9.39 3.95 -14.71
N LEU A 135 8.19 4.27 -14.19
CA LEU A 135 7.59 3.48 -13.12
C LEU A 135 7.34 2.02 -13.53
N GLY A 136 6.83 1.80 -14.75
CA GLY A 136 6.63 0.44 -15.28
C GLY A 136 7.92 -0.38 -15.32
N ALA A 137 9.02 0.22 -15.79
CA ALA A 137 10.34 -0.42 -15.81
C ALA A 137 10.87 -0.72 -14.39
N GLU A 138 10.71 0.22 -13.46
CA GLU A 138 11.14 0.06 -12.06
C GLU A 138 10.36 -1.05 -11.35
N VAL A 139 9.05 -1.14 -11.58
CA VAL A 139 8.20 -2.20 -11.02
C VAL A 139 8.55 -3.56 -11.62
N ALA A 140 8.81 -3.64 -12.93
CA ALA A 140 9.27 -4.87 -13.57
C ALA A 140 10.59 -5.37 -12.99
N ARG A 141 11.57 -4.47 -12.84
CA ARG A 141 12.87 -4.77 -12.21
C ARG A 141 12.72 -5.21 -10.76
N PHE A 142 11.84 -4.55 -9.99
CA PHE A 142 11.52 -4.95 -8.63
C PHE A 142 10.93 -6.36 -8.57
N HIS A 143 9.91 -6.66 -9.39
CA HIS A 143 9.29 -7.98 -9.44
C HIS A 143 10.28 -9.07 -9.86
N ALA A 144 11.13 -8.80 -10.86
CA ALA A 144 12.15 -9.73 -11.32
C ALA A 144 13.20 -10.06 -10.24
N GLY A 145 13.52 -9.10 -9.35
CA GLY A 145 14.44 -9.29 -8.22
C GLY A 145 13.78 -9.74 -6.91
N ALA A 146 12.44 -9.77 -6.84
CA ALA A 146 11.73 -10.17 -5.63
C ALA A 146 11.83 -11.69 -5.37
N GLU A 147 11.91 -12.05 -4.09
CA GLU A 147 11.95 -13.45 -3.62
C GLU A 147 10.76 -14.24 -4.17
N ILE A 148 11.03 -15.42 -4.74
CA ILE A 148 10.00 -16.35 -5.23
C ILE A 148 9.44 -17.13 -4.04
N THR A 149 8.12 -17.06 -3.85
CA THR A 149 7.47 -17.58 -2.64
C THR A 149 6.28 -18.49 -3.01
N PRO A 150 6.54 -19.68 -3.58
CA PRO A 150 5.49 -20.54 -4.12
C PRO A 150 4.58 -21.12 -3.03
N GLN A 151 5.00 -21.13 -1.77
CA GLN A 151 4.16 -21.55 -0.63
C GLN A 151 2.97 -20.60 -0.36
N PHE A 152 2.92 -19.44 -1.02
CA PHE A 152 1.79 -18.51 -0.99
C PHE A 152 1.11 -18.40 -2.37
N GLY A 153 0.12 -17.52 -2.49
CA GLY A 153 -0.55 -17.22 -3.75
C GLY A 153 -1.34 -18.40 -4.32
N GLY A 154 -1.55 -18.38 -5.64
CA GLY A 154 -2.35 -19.37 -6.35
C GLY A 154 -3.86 -19.25 -6.10
N PRO A 155 -4.64 -20.22 -6.62
CA PRO A 155 -6.10 -20.14 -6.59
C PRO A 155 -6.69 -20.11 -5.17
N GLN A 156 -6.10 -20.84 -4.23
CA GLN A 156 -6.58 -20.89 -2.84
C GLN A 156 -6.41 -19.53 -2.14
N ALA A 157 -5.27 -18.85 -2.34
CA ALA A 157 -5.07 -17.52 -1.78
C ALA A 157 -6.04 -16.49 -2.38
N LEU A 158 -6.29 -16.56 -3.69
CA LEU A 158 -7.23 -15.67 -4.36
C LEU A 158 -8.69 -15.92 -3.92
N ARG A 159 -9.06 -17.18 -3.66
CA ARG A 159 -10.36 -17.48 -3.05
C ARG A 159 -10.50 -16.77 -1.71
N LEU A 160 -9.49 -16.82 -0.85
CA LEU A 160 -9.51 -16.11 0.43
C LEU A 160 -9.64 -14.59 0.23
N VAL A 161 -8.97 -14.00 -0.77
CA VAL A 161 -9.13 -12.58 -1.12
C VAL A 161 -10.57 -12.28 -1.56
N ILE A 162 -11.19 -13.15 -2.37
CA ILE A 162 -12.60 -12.99 -2.79
C ILE A 162 -13.54 -13.02 -1.60
N GLU A 163 -13.38 -13.99 -0.70
CA GLU A 163 -14.20 -14.11 0.51
C GLU A 163 -14.00 -12.92 1.46
N GLU A 164 -12.76 -12.47 1.63
CA GLU A 164 -12.43 -11.29 2.44
C GLU A 164 -13.04 -10.02 1.83
N ASN A 165 -12.87 -9.80 0.53
CA ASN A 165 -13.49 -8.68 -0.19
C ASN A 165 -15.01 -8.68 0.00
N HIS A 166 -15.68 -9.81 -0.21
CA HIS A 166 -17.12 -9.93 -0.05
C HIS A 166 -17.55 -9.60 1.39
N ARG A 167 -16.90 -10.19 2.39
CA ARG A 167 -17.17 -9.91 3.81
C ARG A 167 -17.00 -8.43 4.16
N GLU A 168 -15.95 -7.78 3.68
CA GLU A 168 -15.71 -6.36 3.97
C GLU A 168 -16.69 -5.44 3.22
N LEU A 169 -17.06 -5.76 1.98
CA LEU A 169 -18.07 -5.00 1.22
C LEU A 169 -19.46 -5.08 1.90
N CYS A 170 -19.86 -6.26 2.39
CA CYS A 170 -21.13 -6.48 3.09
C CYS A 170 -21.30 -5.66 4.39
N ARG A 171 -20.23 -5.05 4.91
CA ARG A 171 -20.31 -4.16 6.08
C ARG A 171 -20.93 -2.80 5.79
N TYR A 172 -21.14 -2.45 4.52
CA TYR A 172 -21.59 -1.13 4.09
C TYR A 172 -22.87 -1.19 3.22
N PRO A 173 -23.95 -1.86 3.66
CA PRO A 173 -25.15 -2.08 2.83
C PRO A 173 -25.88 -0.78 2.46
N GLU A 174 -25.76 0.27 3.27
CA GLU A 174 -26.32 1.60 2.99
C GLU A 174 -25.56 2.35 1.88
N LEU A 175 -24.30 1.97 1.63
CA LEU A 175 -23.45 2.62 0.65
C LEU A 175 -23.31 1.79 -0.62
N LEU A 176 -23.19 0.48 -0.48
CA LEU A 176 -22.86 -0.49 -1.51
C LEU A 176 -24.05 -1.44 -1.66
N ASP A 177 -24.66 -1.46 -2.85
CA ASP A 177 -25.83 -2.29 -3.14
C ASP A 177 -25.54 -3.78 -2.86
N PRO A 178 -26.25 -4.42 -1.91
CA PRO A 178 -26.01 -5.82 -1.56
C PRO A 178 -26.15 -6.77 -2.77
N GLY A 179 -27.09 -6.51 -3.67
CA GLY A 179 -27.29 -7.30 -4.87
C GLY A 179 -26.06 -7.27 -5.80
N ALA A 180 -25.47 -6.09 -6.00
CA ALA A 180 -24.23 -5.91 -6.75
C ALA A 180 -23.02 -6.58 -6.07
N VAL A 181 -22.93 -6.50 -4.74
CA VAL A 181 -21.86 -7.14 -3.95
C VAL A 181 -21.92 -8.67 -4.09
N ASP A 182 -23.10 -9.26 -3.95
CA ASP A 182 -23.33 -10.70 -4.12
C ASP A 182 -23.07 -11.16 -5.56
N ALA A 183 -23.48 -10.34 -6.55
CA ALA A 183 -23.22 -10.62 -7.95
C ALA A 183 -21.72 -10.60 -8.27
N LEU A 184 -20.98 -9.64 -7.71
CA LEU A 184 -19.52 -9.57 -7.86
C LEU A 184 -18.83 -10.78 -7.22
N HIS A 185 -19.27 -11.20 -6.03
CA HIS A 185 -18.71 -12.38 -5.36
C HIS A 185 -18.87 -13.65 -6.22
N ARG A 186 -20.09 -13.94 -6.68
CA ARG A 186 -20.35 -15.09 -7.57
C ARG A 186 -19.54 -15.01 -8.88
N ALA A 187 -19.48 -13.83 -9.51
CA ALA A 187 -18.72 -13.64 -10.74
C ALA A 187 -17.21 -13.82 -10.52
N SER A 188 -16.67 -13.35 -9.39
CA SER A 188 -15.26 -13.49 -9.04
C SER A 188 -14.89 -14.95 -8.78
N LEU A 189 -15.75 -15.70 -8.08
CA LEU A 189 -15.56 -17.13 -7.86
C LEU A 189 -15.60 -17.92 -9.19
N ALA A 190 -16.56 -17.61 -10.06
CA ALA A 190 -16.64 -18.25 -11.38
C ALA A 190 -15.40 -17.94 -12.25
N ALA A 191 -14.92 -16.70 -12.25
CA ALA A 191 -13.71 -16.30 -12.96
C ALA A 191 -12.45 -16.99 -12.38
N LEU A 192 -12.36 -17.11 -11.05
CA LEU A 192 -11.30 -17.86 -10.40
C LEU A 192 -11.32 -19.34 -10.80
N ASP A 193 -12.48 -19.98 -10.77
CA ASP A 193 -12.63 -21.39 -11.12
C ASP A 193 -12.23 -21.64 -12.58
N ALA A 194 -12.59 -20.73 -13.49
CA ALA A 194 -12.24 -20.78 -14.90
C ALA A 194 -10.74 -20.61 -15.20
N GLN A 195 -9.98 -19.98 -14.28
CA GLN A 195 -8.55 -19.68 -14.45
C GLN A 195 -7.66 -20.42 -13.43
N ALA A 196 -8.21 -21.37 -12.66
CA ALA A 196 -7.52 -21.98 -11.53
C ALA A 196 -6.24 -22.72 -11.96
N ALA A 197 -6.26 -23.41 -13.10
CA ALA A 197 -5.11 -24.13 -13.62
C ALA A 197 -3.98 -23.19 -14.03
N GLU A 198 -4.29 -22.10 -14.73
CA GLU A 198 -3.34 -21.07 -15.15
C GLU A 198 -2.71 -20.36 -13.95
N LEU A 199 -3.52 -20.00 -12.95
CA LEU A 199 -3.05 -19.35 -11.73
C LEU A 199 -2.12 -20.27 -10.92
N GLU A 200 -2.42 -21.56 -10.89
CA GLU A 200 -1.54 -22.56 -10.26
C GLU A 200 -0.24 -22.75 -11.06
N GLN A 201 -0.30 -22.76 -12.39
CA GLN A 201 0.89 -22.78 -13.24
C GLN A 201 1.77 -21.54 -13.00
N ARG A 202 1.17 -20.34 -12.92
CA ARG A 202 1.89 -19.10 -12.59
C ARG A 202 2.60 -19.17 -11.25
N ARG A 203 1.93 -19.70 -10.22
CA ARG A 203 2.54 -19.94 -8.90
C ARG A 203 3.77 -20.85 -8.99
N ARG A 204 3.65 -21.97 -9.72
CA ARG A 204 4.76 -22.93 -9.94
C ARG A 204 5.89 -22.36 -10.79
N ALA A 205 5.57 -21.46 -11.73
CA ALA A 205 6.53 -20.76 -12.60
C ALA A 205 7.20 -19.56 -11.92
N GLY A 206 7.06 -19.39 -10.60
CA GLY A 206 7.75 -18.35 -9.85
C GLY A 206 7.18 -16.94 -10.03
N ARG A 207 5.91 -16.81 -10.45
CA ARG A 207 5.22 -15.51 -10.56
C ARG A 207 4.60 -15.04 -9.24
N VAL A 208 4.51 -15.92 -8.25
CA VAL A 208 4.18 -15.53 -6.86
C VAL A 208 5.47 -15.17 -6.13
N ARG A 209 5.56 -13.90 -5.73
CA ARG A 209 6.78 -13.31 -5.18
C ARG A 209 6.48 -12.41 -3.99
N ARG A 210 7.52 -12.06 -3.22
CA ARG A 210 7.45 -11.05 -2.16
C ARG A 210 7.37 -9.63 -2.75
N CYS A 211 6.21 -9.30 -3.29
CA CYS A 211 5.86 -8.04 -3.95
C CYS A 211 5.67 -6.88 -2.95
N HIS A 212 5.11 -5.77 -3.41
CA HIS A 212 4.81 -4.60 -2.58
C HIS A 212 3.53 -4.81 -1.74
N GLY A 213 2.51 -5.44 -2.32
CA GLY A 213 1.25 -5.79 -1.66
C GLY A 213 0.20 -4.68 -1.67
N ASP A 214 0.64 -3.42 -1.62
CA ASP A 214 -0.21 -2.21 -1.68
C ASP A 214 0.28 -1.18 -2.72
N LEU A 215 0.65 -1.64 -3.93
CA LEU A 215 1.26 -0.78 -4.95
C LEU A 215 0.25 0.17 -5.62
N ARG A 216 0.07 1.35 -5.04
CA ARG A 216 -0.87 2.40 -5.50
C ARG A 216 -0.16 3.71 -5.75
N LEU A 217 -0.81 4.68 -6.39
CA LEU A 217 -0.21 6.00 -6.65
C LEU A 217 0.12 6.76 -5.35
N ALA A 218 -0.65 6.52 -4.29
CA ALA A 218 -0.38 7.06 -2.95
C ALA A 218 0.93 6.52 -2.34
N ASN A 219 1.41 5.38 -2.84
CA ASN A 219 2.60 4.64 -2.38
C ASN A 219 3.72 4.69 -3.42
N VAL A 220 3.71 5.71 -4.29
CA VAL A 220 4.81 6.02 -5.21
C VAL A 220 5.11 7.52 -5.09
N CYS A 221 6.37 7.87 -4.85
CA CYS A 221 6.82 9.26 -4.82
C CYS A 221 7.84 9.54 -5.91
N LEU A 222 7.98 10.82 -6.27
CA LEU A 222 9.07 11.30 -7.12
C LEU A 222 10.24 11.72 -6.22
N LEU A 223 11.17 10.80 -5.98
CA LEU A 223 12.38 11.05 -5.19
C LEU A 223 13.55 11.37 -6.13
N ASP A 224 14.12 12.57 -6.02
CA ASP A 224 15.23 13.02 -6.88
C ASP A 224 14.92 12.85 -8.39
N GLY A 225 13.67 13.11 -8.77
CA GLY A 225 13.18 12.94 -10.14
C GLY A 225 12.93 11.49 -10.55
N ARG A 226 12.93 10.52 -9.62
CA ARG A 226 12.72 9.09 -9.89
C ARG A 226 11.43 8.55 -9.28
N PRO A 227 10.56 7.88 -10.05
CA PRO A 227 9.42 7.14 -9.51
C PRO A 227 9.92 6.08 -8.53
N THR A 228 9.48 6.16 -7.28
CA THR A 228 10.01 5.35 -6.19
C THR A 228 8.83 4.76 -5.39
N PRO A 229 8.53 3.46 -5.57
CA PRO A 229 7.56 2.77 -4.72
C PRO A 229 8.03 2.71 -3.27
N PHE A 230 7.16 3.05 -2.34
CA PHE A 230 7.43 3.07 -0.90
C PHE A 230 6.20 2.65 -0.10
N ASP A 231 6.38 2.32 1.18
CA ASP A 231 5.30 1.86 2.08
C ASP A 231 4.63 0.55 1.64
N GLY A 232 5.43 -0.40 1.16
CA GLY A 232 5.03 -1.78 0.92
C GLY A 232 4.77 -2.54 2.21
N ILE A 233 3.84 -3.49 2.14
CA ILE A 233 3.32 -4.23 3.31
C ILE A 233 4.41 -5.08 3.95
N GLU A 234 4.74 -4.75 5.20
CA GLU A 234 5.76 -5.43 6.01
C GLU A 234 5.20 -6.44 7.01
N PHE A 235 3.90 -6.37 7.29
CA PHE A 235 3.28 -7.08 8.41
C PHE A 235 2.50 -8.35 8.04
N SER A 236 2.28 -8.60 6.75
CA SER A 236 1.52 -9.76 6.29
C SER A 236 2.10 -10.35 5.01
N ASP A 237 2.64 -11.56 5.12
CA ASP A 237 3.09 -12.35 3.98
C ASP A 237 1.91 -12.72 3.09
N ARG A 238 0.72 -12.97 3.65
CA ARG A 238 -0.49 -13.25 2.84
C ARG A 238 -0.86 -12.10 1.90
N LEU A 239 -0.55 -10.85 2.28
CA LEU A 239 -0.86 -9.66 1.48
C LEU A 239 0.29 -9.24 0.55
N SER A 240 1.53 -9.65 0.83
CA SER A 240 2.73 -9.23 0.08
C SER A 240 3.37 -10.35 -0.75
N CYS A 241 3.19 -11.62 -0.38
CA CYS A 241 3.59 -12.78 -1.17
C CYS A 241 2.47 -13.16 -2.15
N ILE A 242 2.41 -12.46 -3.29
CA ILE A 242 1.30 -12.50 -4.25
C ILE A 242 1.81 -12.61 -5.68
N ASP A 243 0.91 -12.87 -6.63
CA ASP A 243 1.26 -12.81 -8.05
C ASP A 243 1.73 -11.39 -8.45
N VAL A 244 2.81 -11.30 -9.22
CA VAL A 244 3.36 -10.02 -9.70
C VAL A 244 2.34 -9.19 -10.50
N LEU A 245 1.45 -9.82 -11.26
CA LEU A 245 0.38 -9.11 -11.95
C LEU A 245 -0.73 -8.68 -10.99
N HIS A 246 -0.93 -9.37 -9.87
CA HIS A 246 -1.87 -8.94 -8.82
C HIS A 246 -1.34 -7.73 -8.04
N ASP A 247 -0.03 -7.57 -7.92
CA ASP A 247 0.59 -6.35 -7.39
C ASP A 247 0.46 -5.19 -8.40
N LEU A 248 0.85 -5.43 -9.66
CA LEU A 248 0.75 -4.46 -10.75
C LEU A 248 -0.68 -3.97 -11.00
N ALA A 249 -1.66 -4.86 -10.91
CA ALA A 249 -3.07 -4.54 -11.11
C ALA A 249 -3.54 -3.41 -10.19
N PHE A 250 -2.98 -3.29 -8.99
CA PHE A 250 -3.41 -2.25 -8.07
C PHE A 250 -3.03 -0.86 -8.59
N LEU A 251 -1.84 -0.73 -9.19
CA LEU A 251 -1.33 0.51 -9.77
C LEU A 251 -2.08 0.89 -11.06
N LEU A 252 -2.34 -0.10 -11.91
CA LEU A 252 -3.13 0.07 -13.14
C LEU A 252 -4.55 0.54 -12.83
N LEU A 253 -5.19 -0.12 -11.87
CA LEU A 253 -6.52 0.26 -11.40
C LEU A 253 -6.55 1.69 -10.87
N ASP A 254 -5.57 2.08 -10.06
CA ASP A 254 -5.52 3.41 -9.44
C ASP A 254 -5.38 4.50 -10.54
N LEU A 255 -4.52 4.30 -11.55
CA LEU A 255 -4.44 5.18 -12.72
C LEU A 255 -5.79 5.32 -13.44
N GLN A 256 -6.44 4.19 -13.71
CA GLN A 256 -7.74 4.20 -14.37
C GLN A 256 -8.84 4.85 -13.51
N HIS A 257 -8.76 4.73 -12.18
CA HIS A 257 -9.66 5.40 -11.23
C HIS A 257 -9.51 6.92 -11.27
N HIS A 258 -8.29 7.41 -11.56
CA HIS A 258 -8.03 8.83 -11.85
C HIS A 258 -8.36 9.26 -13.29
N GLY A 259 -8.96 8.37 -14.10
CA GLY A 259 -9.30 8.67 -15.51
C GLY A 259 -8.08 8.71 -16.45
N LEU A 260 -6.97 8.09 -16.05
CA LEU A 260 -5.70 8.10 -16.78
C LEU A 260 -5.47 6.80 -17.54
N ASP A 261 -6.49 6.31 -18.26
CA ASP A 261 -6.44 5.00 -18.95
C ASP A 261 -5.25 4.91 -19.93
N ALA A 262 -4.98 5.98 -20.70
CA ALA A 262 -3.82 6.01 -21.61
C ALA A 262 -2.47 5.89 -20.88
N LEU A 263 -2.36 6.39 -19.64
CA LEU A 263 -1.15 6.22 -18.83
C LEU A 263 -1.09 4.81 -18.22
N ALA A 264 -2.24 4.22 -17.88
CA ALA A 264 -2.30 2.82 -17.44
C ALA A 264 -1.82 1.87 -18.55
N THR A 265 -2.26 2.08 -19.80
CA THR A 265 -1.80 1.32 -20.97
C THR A 265 -0.28 1.45 -21.15
N ARG A 266 0.25 2.68 -21.07
CA ARG A 266 1.70 2.92 -21.18
C ARG A 266 2.50 2.26 -20.06
N LEU A 267 1.99 2.30 -18.83
CA LEU A 267 2.61 1.65 -17.69
C LEU A 267 2.68 0.13 -17.90
N LEU A 268 1.57 -0.49 -18.32
CA LEU A 268 1.53 -1.92 -18.62
C LEU A 268 2.50 -2.28 -19.74
N GLN A 269 2.51 -1.52 -20.84
CA GLN A 269 3.45 -1.73 -21.96
C GLN A 269 4.90 -1.66 -21.50
N SER A 270 5.26 -0.63 -20.72
CA SER A 270 6.62 -0.50 -20.18
C SER A 270 6.97 -1.64 -19.23
N TYR A 271 6.05 -2.05 -18.35
CA TYR A 271 6.26 -3.18 -17.46
C TYR A 271 6.56 -4.47 -18.27
N LEU A 272 5.73 -4.77 -19.27
CA LEU A 272 5.89 -5.97 -20.10
C LEU A 272 7.19 -5.95 -20.90
N ALA A 273 7.60 -4.78 -21.39
CA ALA A 273 8.88 -4.62 -22.10
C ALA A 273 10.11 -4.88 -21.22
N HIS A 274 9.99 -4.74 -19.89
CA HIS A 274 11.08 -4.90 -18.93
C HIS A 274 10.94 -6.13 -18.03
N ALA A 275 9.88 -6.93 -18.17
CA ALA A 275 9.64 -8.10 -17.32
C ALA A 275 10.65 -9.25 -17.53
N GLY A 276 11.52 -9.16 -18.55
CA GLY A 276 12.60 -10.11 -18.84
C GLY A 276 12.15 -11.43 -19.47
N GLU A 277 10.92 -11.86 -19.21
CA GLU A 277 10.27 -13.03 -19.80
C GLU A 277 8.87 -12.66 -20.32
N PRO A 278 8.36 -13.35 -21.36
CA PRO A 278 6.96 -13.21 -21.77
C PRO A 278 6.01 -13.40 -20.59
N GLU A 279 5.11 -12.44 -20.39
CA GLU A 279 4.18 -12.43 -19.26
C GLU A 279 2.75 -12.63 -19.78
N ASP A 280 2.07 -13.64 -19.25
CA ASP A 280 0.71 -13.96 -19.62
C ASP A 280 -0.30 -13.11 -18.83
N CYS A 281 -0.88 -12.11 -19.50
CA CYS A 281 -1.84 -11.18 -18.92
C CYS A 281 -3.28 -11.71 -18.82
N ARG A 282 -3.57 -12.97 -19.20
CA ARG A 282 -4.94 -13.53 -19.10
C ARG A 282 -5.59 -13.38 -17.70
N PRO A 283 -4.87 -13.48 -16.57
CA PRO A 283 -5.47 -13.29 -15.24
C PRO A 283 -5.66 -11.82 -14.82
N LEU A 284 -5.14 -10.86 -15.60
CA LEU A 284 -5.16 -9.44 -15.23
C LEU A 284 -6.58 -8.88 -14.98
N PRO A 285 -7.63 -9.24 -15.75
CA PRO A 285 -9.00 -8.78 -15.48
C PRO A 285 -9.52 -9.21 -14.10
N LEU A 286 -9.22 -10.46 -13.68
CA LEU A 286 -9.55 -10.93 -12.34
C LEU A 286 -8.79 -10.11 -11.28
N PHE A 287 -7.49 -9.90 -11.46
CA PHE A 287 -6.70 -9.11 -10.53
C PHE A 287 -7.16 -7.65 -10.40
N LEU A 288 -7.49 -7.00 -11.51
CA LEU A 288 -8.06 -5.65 -11.51
C LEU A 288 -9.39 -5.62 -10.75
N SER A 289 -10.25 -6.62 -10.97
CA SER A 289 -11.52 -6.75 -10.27
C SER A 289 -11.33 -6.89 -8.75
N LEU A 290 -10.43 -7.76 -8.32
CA LEU A 290 -10.15 -7.96 -6.89
C LEU A 290 -9.59 -6.70 -6.23
N ARG A 291 -8.67 -5.98 -6.89
CA ARG A 291 -8.15 -4.72 -6.37
C ARG A 291 -9.22 -3.62 -6.33
N ALA A 292 -10.15 -3.61 -7.28
CA ALA A 292 -11.26 -2.67 -7.31
C ALA A 292 -12.24 -2.93 -6.15
N ALA A 293 -12.53 -4.19 -5.85
CA ALA A 293 -13.29 -4.57 -4.67
C ALA A 293 -12.58 -4.16 -3.37
N THR A 294 -11.26 -4.40 -3.27
CA THR A 294 -10.45 -3.98 -2.12
C THR A 294 -10.47 -2.46 -1.91
N ARG A 295 -10.27 -1.68 -2.99
CA ARG A 295 -10.29 -0.21 -2.95
C ARG A 295 -11.68 0.31 -2.60
N SER A 296 -12.74 -0.33 -3.11
CA SER A 296 -14.14 0.03 -2.83
C SER A 296 -14.45 -0.04 -1.34
N PHE A 297 -14.23 -1.19 -0.68
CA PHE A 297 -14.53 -1.28 0.76
C PHE A 297 -13.58 -0.40 1.60
N THR A 298 -12.34 -0.17 1.15
CA THR A 298 -11.40 0.69 1.87
C THR A 298 -11.87 2.15 1.85
N LEU A 299 -12.38 2.63 0.71
CA LEU A 299 -12.98 3.95 0.61
C LEU A 299 -14.28 4.03 1.42
N ALA A 300 -15.13 3.01 1.35
CA ALA A 300 -16.35 2.89 2.17
C ALA A 300 -16.05 2.96 3.67
N CYS A 301 -15.03 2.25 4.16
CA CYS A 301 -14.58 2.33 5.54
C CYS A 301 -14.15 3.74 5.95
N SER A 302 -13.53 4.46 5.01
CA SER A 302 -12.99 5.80 5.27
C SER A 302 -14.04 6.91 5.27
N THR A 303 -15.27 6.68 4.78
CA THR A 303 -16.36 7.68 4.81
C THR A 303 -16.77 8.00 6.25
N GLY A 304 -16.93 6.98 7.10
CA GLY A 304 -17.32 7.14 8.51
C GLY A 304 -16.26 7.80 9.40
N ARG A 305 -15.02 7.97 8.89
CA ARG A 305 -13.94 8.68 9.59
C ARG A 305 -13.79 10.12 9.12
N GLN A 306 -14.44 10.50 8.02
CA GLN A 306 -14.31 11.81 7.43
C GLN A 306 -15.24 12.80 8.14
N ARG A 307 -14.67 13.93 8.58
CA ARG A 307 -15.42 14.99 9.28
C ARG A 307 -16.11 15.95 8.31
N ASP A 308 -15.55 16.11 7.11
CA ASP A 308 -16.12 16.94 6.05
C ASP A 308 -17.19 16.14 5.25
N PRO A 309 -18.47 16.58 5.26
CA PRO A 309 -19.54 15.91 4.52
C PRO A 309 -19.29 15.80 3.01
N ALA A 310 -18.67 16.82 2.40
CA ALA A 310 -18.40 16.81 0.96
C ALA A 310 -17.36 15.74 0.60
N GLN A 311 -16.27 15.66 1.37
CA GLN A 311 -15.26 14.62 1.20
C GLN A 311 -15.81 13.22 1.52
N SER A 312 -16.75 13.11 2.48
CA SER A 312 -17.40 11.83 2.78
C SER A 312 -18.28 11.36 1.63
N ALA A 313 -19.10 12.26 1.06
CA ALA A 313 -19.92 11.98 -0.12
C ALA A 313 -19.09 11.65 -1.36
N ASP A 314 -17.95 12.32 -1.54
CA ASP A 314 -17.00 12.05 -2.61
C ASP A 314 -16.43 10.63 -2.53
N LYS A 315 -15.93 10.23 -1.36
CA LYS A 315 -15.44 8.88 -1.09
C LYS A 315 -16.52 7.82 -1.28
N ALA A 316 -17.75 8.11 -0.85
CA ALA A 316 -18.91 7.26 -1.08
C ALA A 316 -19.18 7.03 -2.57
N ARG A 317 -19.15 8.10 -3.38
CA ARG A 317 -19.29 8.02 -4.84
C ARG A 317 -18.18 7.19 -5.47
N GLN A 318 -16.93 7.43 -5.08
CA GLN A 318 -15.77 6.66 -5.56
C GLN A 318 -15.85 5.18 -5.19
N ALA A 319 -16.29 4.85 -3.97
CA ALA A 319 -16.47 3.46 -3.52
C ALA A 319 -17.47 2.71 -4.42
N ARG A 320 -18.61 3.34 -4.76
CA ARG A 320 -19.60 2.78 -5.69
C ARG A 320 -19.05 2.61 -7.11
N ALA A 321 -18.31 3.60 -7.61
CA ALA A 321 -17.69 3.54 -8.92
C ALA A 321 -16.69 2.37 -9.04
N LEU A 322 -15.91 2.12 -7.99
CA LEU A 322 -14.98 0.99 -7.93
C LEU A 322 -15.69 -0.36 -7.83
N LEU A 323 -16.81 -0.45 -7.11
CA LEU A 323 -17.64 -1.66 -7.11
C LEU A 323 -18.16 -1.98 -8.52
N ALA A 324 -18.66 -0.97 -9.23
CA ALA A 324 -19.09 -1.12 -10.62
C ALA A 324 -17.94 -1.53 -11.55
N ARG A 325 -16.75 -0.92 -11.37
CA ARG A 325 -15.54 -1.28 -12.13
C ARG A 325 -15.09 -2.72 -11.86
N ALA A 326 -15.17 -3.17 -10.61
CA ALA A 326 -14.86 -4.55 -10.25
C ALA A 326 -15.73 -5.54 -11.03
N ALA A 327 -17.03 -5.27 -11.14
CA ALA A 327 -17.95 -6.09 -11.91
C ALA A 327 -17.71 -6.00 -13.43
N ALA A 328 -17.42 -4.81 -13.95
CA ALA A 328 -17.16 -4.59 -15.38
C ALA A 328 -15.87 -5.29 -15.87
N GLY A 329 -14.82 -5.29 -15.06
CA GLY A 329 -13.54 -5.94 -15.38
C GLY A 329 -13.69 -7.44 -15.67
N LEU A 330 -14.59 -8.13 -14.98
CA LEU A 330 -14.84 -9.56 -15.18
C LEU A 330 -15.61 -9.89 -16.48
N ARG A 331 -16.28 -8.89 -17.09
CA ARG A 331 -17.05 -9.05 -18.34
C ARG A 331 -16.25 -8.71 -19.60
N GLY A 332 -14.92 -8.55 -19.48
CA GLY A 332 -14.03 -8.24 -20.60
C GLY A 332 -13.86 -6.74 -20.91
N GLY A 333 -14.47 -5.84 -20.12
CA GLY A 333 -14.44 -4.39 -20.35
C GLY A 333 -13.33 -3.60 -19.65
N GLY A 334 -12.25 -4.26 -19.19
CA GLY A 334 -11.31 -3.65 -18.23
C GLY A 334 -9.81 -3.77 -18.53
N LEU A 335 -9.41 -4.38 -19.65
CA LEU A 335 -8.00 -4.37 -20.03
C LEU A 335 -7.65 -2.98 -20.62
N PRO A 336 -6.62 -2.29 -20.10
CA PRO A 336 -6.11 -1.06 -20.70
C PRO A 336 -5.43 -1.30 -22.05
#